data_AF-A0A5R9L218-F1
#
_entry.id   AF-A0A5R9L218-F1
#
_cell.length_a   1.000
_cell.length_b   1.000
_cell.length_c   1.000
_cell.angle_alpha   90.00
_cell.angle_beta   90.00
_cell.angle_gamma   90.00
#
_symmetry.space_group_name_H-M   'P 1'
#
loop_
_entity.id
_entity.type
_entity.pdbx_description
1 polymer ?
#
loop_
_entity_poly.entity_id
_entity_poly.type
_entity_poly.pdbx_seq_one_letter_code
_entity_poly.pdbx_strand_id
1 'polypeptide(L)'
;MKYLSLIMLLLLINSCKKTEIEQPSEFPSTLYLNRVSIKSQTRLFTDKKEITNKVVIEKFLKNNGGFRLKDSSFISDENIKFFSTDSAELSNSFNSLLVTKNGNQLIFKSTNRLIVTKEAIQHGYNMSKYRAEFEPVWDGKFSTYNMLVGYGDYSELNLSVFEYSRVSWNIFYDPDYYYLHPKLYRGSASGTSFNEFDESYVNSISKADTLAIREYFYSFKKR
;
A
#
# COMPACT_ATOMS: atom_id res chain seq x y z
N MET A 1 -27.92 -38.90 43.09
CA MET A 1 -27.22 -38.58 41.82
C MET A 1 -28.20 -38.52 40.63
N LYS A 2 -29.23 -37.65 40.65
CA LYS A 2 -30.21 -37.54 39.54
C LYS A 2 -30.17 -36.21 38.78
N TYR A 3 -29.38 -35.24 39.24
CA TYR A 3 -29.30 -33.91 38.64
C TYR A 3 -28.06 -33.70 37.75
N LEU A 4 -27.08 -34.61 37.79
CA LEU A 4 -25.86 -34.49 36.98
C LEU A 4 -26.11 -34.77 35.49
N SER A 5 -27.09 -35.62 35.17
CA SER A 5 -27.44 -35.96 33.79
C SER A 5 -28.22 -34.85 33.07
N LEU A 6 -28.88 -33.95 33.82
CA LEU A 6 -29.68 -32.86 33.23
C LEU A 6 -28.80 -31.67 32.83
N ILE A 7 -27.72 -31.43 33.57
CA ILE A 7 -26.76 -30.33 33.29
C ILE A 7 -25.93 -30.64 32.03
N MET A 8 -25.62 -31.91 31.76
CA MET A 8 -24.87 -32.28 30.56
C MET A 8 -25.68 -32.14 29.26
N LEU A 9 -27.01 -32.26 29.32
CA LEU A 9 -27.88 -32.12 28.14
C LEU A 9 -28.06 -30.64 27.73
N LEU A 10 -28.01 -29.70 28.68
CA LEU A 10 -28.12 -28.26 28.44
C LEU A 10 -26.84 -27.64 27.84
N LEU A 11 -25.68 -28.27 28.03
CA LEU A 11 -24.41 -27.79 27.47
C LEU A 11 -24.21 -28.18 25.99
N LEU A 12 -24.95 -29.16 25.47
CA LEU A 12 -24.85 -29.59 24.07
C LEU A 12 -25.61 -28.68 23.09
N ILE A 13 -26.54 -27.84 23.58
CA ILE A 13 -27.39 -26.99 22.73
C ILE A 13 -26.72 -25.65 22.36
N ASN A 14 -25.61 -25.29 23.02
CA ASN A 14 -24.88 -24.03 22.77
C ASN A 14 -23.61 -24.18 21.92
N SER A 15 -23.32 -25.37 21.37
CA SER A 15 -22.14 -25.59 20.54
C SER A 15 -22.41 -25.58 19.03
N CYS A 16 -23.58 -25.09 18.60
CA CYS A 16 -23.84 -24.79 17.19
C CYS A 16 -23.49 -23.32 16.92
N LYS A 17 -22.19 -23.00 16.89
CA LYS A 17 -21.75 -21.81 16.16
C LYS A 17 -22.16 -22.05 14.71
N LYS A 18 -23.15 -21.29 14.27
CA LYS A 18 -23.53 -21.17 12.86
C LYS A 18 -22.25 -20.78 12.13
N THR A 19 -21.58 -21.78 11.57
CA THR A 19 -20.45 -21.54 10.69
C THR A 19 -21.12 -20.88 9.50
N GLU A 20 -20.93 -19.58 9.34
CA GLU A 20 -21.25 -18.92 8.08
C GLU A 20 -20.46 -19.69 7.03
N ILE A 21 -21.17 -20.56 6.31
CA ILE A 21 -20.63 -21.22 5.14
C ILE A 21 -20.44 -20.05 4.17
N GLU A 22 -19.23 -19.53 4.09
CA GLU A 22 -18.84 -18.57 3.04
C GLU A 22 -19.31 -19.21 1.73
N GLN A 23 -20.34 -18.62 1.11
CA GLN A 23 -20.77 -19.10 -0.20
C GLN A 23 -19.55 -19.01 -1.13
N PRO A 24 -19.22 -20.08 -1.85
CA PRO A 24 -18.08 -20.08 -2.74
C PRO A 24 -18.23 -18.92 -3.72
N SER A 25 -17.19 -18.10 -3.83
CA SER A 25 -17.21 -16.97 -4.74
C SER A 25 -17.37 -17.46 -6.18
N GLU A 26 -18.33 -16.88 -6.90
CA GLU A 26 -18.50 -17.13 -8.33
C GLU A 26 -17.45 -16.36 -9.13
N PHE A 27 -16.80 -17.06 -10.07
CA PHE A 27 -15.80 -16.49 -10.97
C PHE A 27 -16.22 -16.68 -12.44
N PRO A 28 -15.89 -15.74 -13.34
CA PRO A 28 -15.16 -14.49 -13.07
C PRO A 28 -15.99 -13.49 -12.27
N SER A 29 -15.32 -12.67 -11.45
CA SER A 29 -15.93 -11.61 -10.64
C SER A 29 -15.25 -10.29 -10.95
N THR A 30 -16.02 -9.21 -11.10
CA THR A 30 -15.48 -7.86 -11.31
C THR A 30 -15.93 -6.95 -10.18
N LEU A 31 -14.96 -6.34 -9.49
CA LEU A 31 -15.20 -5.33 -8.47
C LEU A 31 -14.87 -3.95 -9.04
N TYR A 32 -15.76 -2.98 -8.84
CA TYR A 32 -15.61 -1.62 -9.34
C TYR A 32 -15.28 -0.66 -8.21
N LEU A 33 -14.35 0.26 -8.47
CA LEU A 33 -13.99 1.32 -7.54
C LEU A 33 -15.22 2.20 -7.26
N ASN A 34 -15.59 2.31 -5.99
CA ASN A 34 -16.78 3.04 -5.56
C ASN A 34 -16.49 4.18 -4.58
N ARG A 35 -15.28 4.22 -4.00
CA ARG A 35 -14.91 5.16 -2.96
C ARG A 35 -13.40 5.18 -2.78
N VAL A 36 -12.88 6.38 -2.57
CA VAL A 36 -11.56 6.60 -1.98
C VAL A 36 -11.78 7.18 -0.59
N SER A 37 -11.15 6.57 0.43
CA SER A 37 -11.25 7.03 1.82
C SER A 37 -9.88 7.19 2.45
N ILE A 38 -9.70 8.22 3.28
CA ILE A 38 -8.50 8.47 4.06
C ILE A 38 -8.44 7.41 5.18
N LYS A 39 -7.37 6.61 5.18
CA LYS A 39 -7.10 5.59 6.20
C LYS A 39 -6.42 6.21 7.41
N SER A 40 -5.55 7.21 7.20
CA SER A 40 -4.75 7.83 8.26
C SER A 40 -4.65 9.35 8.10
N GLN A 41 -4.38 10.05 9.21
CA GLN A 41 -3.95 11.44 9.13
C GLN A 41 -2.62 11.56 8.37
N THR A 42 -2.32 12.78 7.89
CA THR A 42 -1.01 13.07 7.31
C THR A 42 0.07 12.94 8.37
N ARG A 43 1.13 12.21 8.05
CA ARG A 43 2.34 12.11 8.87
C ARG A 43 3.49 12.78 8.14
N LEU A 44 4.30 13.54 8.86
CA LEU A 44 5.47 14.24 8.32
C LEU A 44 6.71 13.80 9.10
N PHE A 45 7.76 13.44 8.39
CA PHE A 45 9.02 12.99 8.97
C PHE A 45 10.16 13.87 8.51
N THR A 46 11.04 14.26 9.43
CA THR A 46 12.33 14.90 9.16
C THR A 46 13.31 14.49 10.25
N ASP A 47 14.60 14.38 9.94
CA ASP A 47 15.60 13.82 10.87
C ASP A 47 15.13 12.50 11.52
N LYS A 48 14.50 11.65 10.71
CA LYS A 48 13.95 10.33 11.12
C LYS A 48 12.92 10.38 12.25
N LYS A 49 12.35 11.56 12.51
CA LYS A 49 11.35 11.80 13.57
C LYS A 49 10.06 12.33 12.98
N GLU A 50 8.96 11.97 13.60
CA GLU A 50 7.64 12.48 13.23
C GLU A 50 7.45 13.91 13.78
N ILE A 51 7.02 14.80 12.89
CA ILE A 51 6.65 16.18 13.19
C ILE A 51 5.14 16.24 13.34
N THR A 52 4.66 16.57 14.53
CA THR A 52 3.22 16.59 14.87
C THR A 52 2.60 17.99 14.78
N ASN A 53 3.41 19.03 14.55
CA ASN A 53 2.92 20.40 14.44
C ASN A 53 2.15 20.61 13.12
N LYS A 54 0.83 20.77 13.23
CA LYS A 54 -0.09 20.91 12.08
C LYS A 54 0.30 22.06 11.14
N VAL A 55 0.71 23.21 11.67
CA VAL A 55 1.10 24.38 10.84
C VAL A 55 2.33 24.06 10.00
N VAL A 56 3.29 23.31 10.56
CA VAL A 56 4.49 22.88 9.83
C VAL A 56 4.13 21.89 8.73
N ILE A 57 3.25 20.93 9.02
CA ILE A 57 2.74 19.94 8.04
C ILE A 57 2.05 20.65 6.88
N GLU A 58 1.10 21.55 7.17
CA GLU A 58 0.36 22.29 6.14
C GLU A 58 1.28 23.17 5.30
N LYS A 59 2.26 23.84 5.93
CA LYS A 59 3.26 24.65 5.22
C LYS A 59 4.12 23.79 4.29
N PHE A 60 4.54 22.59 4.74
CA PHE A 60 5.30 21.67 3.92
C PHE A 60 4.50 21.23 2.68
N LEU A 61 3.27 20.76 2.87
CA LEU A 61 2.40 20.29 1.80
C LEU A 61 2.06 21.41 0.80
N LYS A 62 1.79 22.62 1.28
CA LYS A 62 1.52 23.78 0.41
C LYS A 62 2.68 24.09 -0.53
N ASN A 63 3.91 23.94 -0.05
CA ASN A 63 5.11 24.32 -0.81
C ASN A 63 5.66 23.21 -1.72
N ASN A 64 5.37 21.93 -1.43
CA ASN A 64 6.04 20.79 -2.09
C ASN A 64 5.06 19.85 -2.81
N GLY A 65 3.88 20.36 -3.17
CA GLY A 65 2.82 19.55 -3.76
C GLY A 65 2.12 18.73 -2.66
N GLY A 66 0.93 19.18 -2.29
CA GLY A 66 0.09 18.47 -1.34
C GLY A 66 -0.44 17.16 -1.91
N PHE A 67 -1.16 16.41 -1.07
CA PHE A 67 -1.82 15.18 -1.49
C PHE A 67 -2.98 15.47 -2.43
N ARG A 68 -2.99 14.76 -3.56
CA ARG A 68 -3.99 14.89 -4.62
C ARG A 68 -5.22 14.06 -4.31
N LEU A 69 -5.05 12.93 -3.62
CA LEU A 69 -6.15 12.06 -3.25
C LEU A 69 -6.99 12.69 -2.15
N LYS A 70 -8.31 12.67 -2.34
CA LYS A 70 -9.30 13.21 -1.41
C LYS A 70 -10.31 12.12 -1.07
N ASP A 71 -10.92 12.25 0.11
CA ASP A 71 -12.13 11.51 0.42
C ASP A 71 -13.20 11.79 -0.62
N SER A 72 -13.67 10.75 -1.31
CA SER A 72 -14.73 10.86 -2.29
C SER A 72 -15.44 9.53 -2.49
N SER A 73 -16.77 9.61 -2.63
CA SER A 73 -17.59 8.50 -3.11
C SER A 73 -18.00 8.80 -4.54
N PHE A 74 -17.81 7.85 -5.44
CA PHE A 74 -18.10 8.00 -6.87
C PHE A 74 -18.26 6.63 -7.51
N ILE A 75 -18.85 6.56 -8.69
CA ILE A 75 -18.86 5.32 -9.49
C ILE A 75 -17.78 5.49 -10.55
N SER A 76 -16.78 4.61 -10.53
CA SER A 76 -15.72 4.55 -11.54
C SER A 76 -15.74 3.21 -12.26
N ASP A 77 -15.29 3.23 -13.52
CA ASP A 77 -15.07 2.02 -14.31
C ASP A 77 -13.70 1.40 -14.04
N GLU A 78 -12.85 2.04 -13.21
CA GLU A 78 -11.68 1.39 -12.63
C GLU A 78 -12.11 0.15 -11.84
N ASN A 79 -11.52 -0.99 -12.17
CA ASN A 79 -11.99 -2.27 -11.64
C ASN A 79 -10.86 -3.27 -11.42
N ILE A 80 -11.13 -4.23 -10.54
CA ILE A 80 -10.34 -5.44 -10.36
C ILE A 80 -11.21 -6.60 -10.85
N LYS A 81 -10.74 -7.29 -11.89
CA LYS A 81 -11.38 -8.49 -12.41
C LYS A 81 -10.64 -9.72 -11.90
N PHE A 82 -11.31 -10.55 -11.12
CA PHE A 82 -10.84 -11.87 -10.72
C PHE A 82 -11.29 -12.91 -11.74
N PHE A 83 -10.33 -13.64 -12.32
CA PHE A 83 -10.60 -14.76 -13.22
C PHE A 83 -10.79 -16.07 -12.45
N SER A 84 -10.13 -16.19 -11.30
CA SER A 84 -10.15 -17.32 -10.36
C SER A 84 -9.78 -16.81 -8.96
N THR A 85 -9.68 -17.71 -7.98
CA THR A 85 -9.23 -17.36 -6.62
C THR A 85 -7.78 -16.88 -6.56
N ASP A 86 -6.97 -17.20 -7.56
CA ASP A 86 -5.53 -16.94 -7.60
C ASP A 86 -5.08 -16.06 -8.78
N SER A 87 -6.03 -15.54 -9.58
CA SER A 87 -5.75 -14.72 -10.76
C SER A 87 -6.67 -13.52 -10.87
N ALA A 88 -6.08 -12.34 -11.06
CA ALA A 88 -6.80 -11.10 -11.27
C ALA A 88 -6.13 -10.15 -12.28
N GLU A 89 -6.83 -9.10 -12.66
CA GLU A 89 -6.31 -7.99 -13.45
C GLU A 89 -6.88 -6.68 -12.90
N LEU A 90 -6.02 -5.65 -12.81
CA LEU A 90 -6.42 -4.29 -12.49
C LEU A 90 -6.49 -3.47 -13.78
N SER A 91 -7.65 -2.87 -14.05
CA SER A 91 -8.03 -2.26 -15.34
C SER A 91 -7.03 -1.27 -15.93
N ASN A 92 -6.21 -0.61 -15.10
CA ASN A 92 -5.27 0.42 -15.52
C ASN A 92 -3.81 -0.05 -15.58
N SER A 93 -3.54 -1.36 -15.42
CA SER A 93 -2.17 -1.86 -15.27
C SER A 93 -1.67 -2.73 -16.42
N PHE A 94 -2.54 -3.24 -17.32
CA PHE A 94 -2.25 -4.29 -18.30
C PHE A 94 -1.49 -5.52 -17.73
N ASN A 95 -1.39 -5.63 -16.41
CA ASN A 95 -0.62 -6.65 -15.72
C ASN A 95 -1.59 -7.66 -15.15
N SER A 96 -1.44 -8.92 -15.53
CA SER A 96 -2.03 -10.02 -14.78
C SER A 96 -1.40 -10.07 -13.38
N LEU A 97 -2.22 -10.36 -12.39
CA LEU A 97 -1.86 -10.42 -10.98
C LEU A 97 -2.11 -11.84 -10.47
N LEU A 98 -1.09 -12.42 -9.84
CA LEU A 98 -1.25 -13.59 -9.00
C LEU A 98 -1.81 -13.15 -7.65
N VAL A 99 -2.84 -13.84 -7.17
CA VAL A 99 -3.53 -13.53 -5.91
C VAL A 99 -3.24 -14.61 -4.88
N THR A 100 -2.86 -14.20 -3.68
CA THR A 100 -2.71 -15.10 -2.53
C THR A 100 -3.60 -14.60 -1.38
N LYS A 101 -4.52 -15.45 -0.92
CA LYS A 101 -5.38 -15.17 0.24
C LYS A 101 -4.70 -15.60 1.53
N ASN A 102 -4.59 -14.68 2.50
CA ASN A 102 -4.12 -14.93 3.85
C ASN A 102 -5.12 -14.35 4.85
N GLY A 103 -6.05 -15.16 5.34
CA GLY A 103 -7.16 -14.68 6.16
C GLY A 103 -8.04 -13.68 5.40
N ASN A 104 -8.19 -12.47 5.94
CA ASN A 104 -8.93 -11.37 5.30
C ASN A 104 -8.08 -10.53 4.33
N GLN A 105 -6.83 -10.92 4.08
CA GLN A 105 -5.91 -10.20 3.22
C GLN A 105 -5.78 -10.89 1.87
N LEU A 106 -5.82 -10.10 0.79
CA LEU A 106 -5.43 -10.52 -0.56
C LEU A 106 -4.14 -9.81 -0.93
N ILE A 107 -3.09 -10.59 -1.21
CA ILE A 107 -1.82 -10.11 -1.73
C ILE A 107 -1.79 -10.34 -3.24
N PHE A 108 -1.51 -9.28 -3.98
CA PHE A 108 -1.41 -9.31 -5.43
C PHE A 108 0.04 -9.17 -5.83
N LYS A 109 0.53 -10.01 -6.74
CA LYS A 109 1.87 -9.93 -7.32
C LYS A 109 1.76 -9.84 -8.85
N SER A 110 2.41 -8.86 -9.46
CA SER A 110 2.45 -8.79 -10.93
C SER A 110 3.14 -10.01 -11.53
N THR A 111 2.66 -10.49 -12.66
CA THR A 111 3.35 -11.53 -13.45
C THR A 111 4.53 -10.93 -14.24
N ASN A 112 4.42 -9.65 -14.61
CA ASN A 112 5.48 -8.93 -15.31
C ASN A 112 6.63 -8.60 -14.36
N ARG A 113 7.84 -9.03 -14.76
CA ARG A 113 9.09 -8.74 -14.07
C ARG A 113 9.55 -7.33 -14.40
N LEU A 114 9.93 -6.58 -13.38
CA LEU A 114 10.48 -5.23 -13.49
C LEU A 114 11.98 -5.25 -13.31
N ILE A 115 12.69 -4.39 -14.04
CA ILE A 115 14.11 -4.12 -13.82
C ILE A 115 14.23 -2.72 -13.22
N VAL A 116 14.78 -2.65 -12.02
CA VAL A 116 14.89 -1.43 -11.22
C VAL A 116 16.35 -1.16 -10.87
N THR A 117 16.69 0.10 -10.60
CA THR A 117 18.03 0.45 -10.11
C THR A 117 18.10 0.41 -8.60
N LYS A 118 19.32 0.35 -8.07
CA LYS A 118 19.58 0.54 -6.63
C LYS A 118 18.94 1.82 -6.08
N GLU A 119 18.96 2.91 -6.84
CA GLU A 119 18.40 4.19 -6.41
C GLU A 119 16.88 4.18 -6.42
N ALA A 120 16.25 3.55 -7.42
CA ALA A 120 14.81 3.35 -7.42
C ALA A 120 14.35 2.52 -6.20
N ILE A 121 15.15 1.51 -5.82
CA ILE A 121 14.90 0.73 -4.60
C ILE A 121 14.97 1.63 -3.36
N GLN A 122 16.05 2.39 -3.21
CA GLN A 122 16.29 3.25 -2.05
C GLN A 122 15.29 4.41 -1.94
N HIS A 123 14.80 4.95 -3.05
CA HIS A 123 13.99 6.16 -3.06
C HIS A 123 12.50 5.95 -3.36
N GLY A 124 12.10 4.73 -3.74
CA GLY A 124 10.72 4.41 -4.08
C GLY A 124 10.27 3.07 -3.51
N TYR A 125 10.85 1.96 -3.98
CA TYR A 125 10.31 0.63 -3.64
C TYR A 125 10.41 0.29 -2.15
N ASN A 126 11.44 0.75 -1.45
CA ASN A 126 11.57 0.52 0.00
C ASN A 126 10.54 1.29 0.84
N MET A 127 9.75 2.21 0.26
CA MET A 127 8.61 2.82 0.95
C MET A 127 7.42 1.85 1.08
N SER A 128 7.34 0.83 0.23
CA SER A 128 6.27 -0.16 0.25
C SER A 128 6.56 -1.29 1.22
N LYS A 129 5.60 -1.58 2.10
CA LYS A 129 5.69 -2.65 3.11
C LYS A 129 5.67 -4.04 2.48
N TYR A 130 4.78 -4.26 1.52
CA TYR A 130 4.74 -5.53 0.77
C TYR A 130 5.55 -5.36 -0.50
N ARG A 131 6.63 -6.14 -0.64
CA ARG A 131 7.54 -6.08 -1.78
C ARG A 131 8.12 -7.45 -2.06
N ALA A 132 8.33 -7.75 -3.34
CA ALA A 132 9.05 -8.93 -3.74
C ALA A 132 10.55 -8.75 -3.46
N GLU A 133 11.28 -9.86 -3.37
CA GLU A 133 12.73 -9.81 -3.25
C GLU A 133 13.36 -9.10 -4.46
N PHE A 134 14.51 -8.47 -4.23
CA PHE A 134 15.30 -7.82 -5.26
C PHE A 134 16.45 -8.76 -5.64
N GLU A 135 16.39 -9.33 -6.83
CA GLU A 135 17.41 -10.25 -7.33
C GLU A 135 18.39 -9.48 -8.23
N PRO A 136 19.71 -9.52 -7.97
CA PRO A 136 20.68 -8.88 -8.84
C PRO A 136 20.62 -9.46 -10.26
N VAL A 137 20.66 -8.60 -11.29
CA VAL A 137 20.66 -9.05 -12.69
C VAL A 137 21.97 -8.68 -13.39
N TRP A 138 22.34 -7.40 -13.35
CA TRP A 138 23.65 -6.90 -13.75
C TRP A 138 23.93 -5.58 -13.01
N ASP A 139 25.11 -5.00 -13.21
CA ASP A 139 25.63 -3.86 -12.47
C ASP A 139 24.58 -2.79 -12.09
N GLY A 140 24.32 -2.67 -10.78
CA GLY A 140 23.36 -1.72 -10.20
C GLY A 140 21.87 -1.96 -10.54
N LYS A 141 21.52 -3.05 -11.24
CA LYS A 141 20.17 -3.42 -11.64
C LYS A 141 19.67 -4.68 -10.96
N PHE A 142 18.40 -4.65 -10.56
CA PHE A 142 17.73 -5.72 -9.85
C PHE A 142 16.41 -6.05 -10.52
N SER A 143 16.02 -7.33 -10.52
CA SER A 143 14.68 -7.74 -10.87
C SER A 143 13.78 -7.78 -9.64
N THR A 144 12.52 -7.41 -9.84
CA THR A 144 11.48 -7.48 -8.82
C THR A 144 10.10 -7.56 -9.47
N TYR A 145 9.05 -7.56 -8.66
CA TYR A 145 7.65 -7.57 -9.08
C TYR A 145 6.87 -6.54 -8.28
N ASN A 146 5.86 -5.93 -8.89
CA ASN A 146 4.93 -5.08 -8.17
C ASN A 146 4.10 -5.92 -7.22
N MET A 147 3.94 -5.45 -5.99
CA MET A 147 3.04 -6.05 -5.02
C MET A 147 2.00 -5.04 -4.55
N LEU A 148 0.77 -5.53 -4.39
CA LEU A 148 -0.35 -4.78 -3.86
C LEU A 148 -0.98 -5.57 -2.72
N VAL A 149 -1.66 -4.87 -1.82
CA VAL A 149 -2.36 -5.49 -0.69
C VAL A 149 -3.75 -4.91 -0.53
N GLY A 150 -4.74 -5.80 -0.43
CA GLY A 150 -6.11 -5.44 -0.11
C GLY A 150 -6.67 -6.27 1.04
N TYR A 151 -7.73 -5.75 1.66
CA TYR A 151 -8.45 -6.41 2.75
C TYR A 151 -9.91 -6.59 2.39
N GLY A 152 -10.42 -7.81 2.55
CA GLY A 152 -11.78 -8.20 2.15
C GLY A 152 -11.79 -9.53 1.40
N ASP A 153 -12.67 -9.65 0.42
CA ASP A 153 -12.89 -10.86 -0.36
C ASP A 153 -13.18 -10.54 -1.84
N TYR A 154 -13.72 -11.54 -2.57
CA TYR A 154 -14.00 -11.45 -4.01
C TYR A 154 -15.34 -10.75 -4.34
N SER A 155 -15.99 -10.14 -3.35
CA SER A 155 -17.23 -9.36 -3.45
C SER A 155 -17.06 -7.91 -2.98
N GLU A 156 -16.25 -7.69 -1.94
CA GLU A 156 -15.86 -6.36 -1.45
C GLU A 156 -14.38 -6.35 -1.04
N LEU A 157 -13.61 -5.36 -1.53
CA LEU A 157 -12.17 -5.28 -1.30
C LEU A 157 -11.73 -3.84 -1.06
N ASN A 158 -10.96 -3.60 -0.01
CA ASN A 158 -10.27 -2.34 0.24
C ASN A 158 -8.79 -2.48 -0.10
N LEU A 159 -8.37 -1.93 -1.23
CA LEU A 159 -6.98 -1.90 -1.64
C LEU A 159 -6.25 -0.78 -0.88
N SER A 160 -5.13 -1.10 -0.23
CA SER A 160 -4.33 -0.10 0.48
C SER A 160 -3.56 0.75 -0.50
N VAL A 161 -3.53 2.05 -0.23
CA VAL A 161 -2.81 3.04 -1.03
C VAL A 161 -2.09 3.99 -0.10
N PHE A 162 -0.86 4.37 -0.42
CA PHE A 162 -0.22 5.53 0.19
C PHE A 162 0.15 6.56 -0.86
N GLU A 163 0.00 7.84 -0.51
CA GLU A 163 0.53 8.97 -1.26
C GLU A 163 1.69 9.58 -0.47
N TYR A 164 2.75 9.95 -1.18
CA TYR A 164 3.94 10.55 -0.58
C TYR A 164 4.32 11.86 -1.25
N SER A 165 4.93 12.75 -0.47
CA SER A 165 5.66 13.93 -0.95
C SER A 165 6.99 14.00 -0.19
N ARG A 166 8.09 13.98 -0.92
CA ARG A 166 9.45 13.93 -0.39
C ARG A 166 10.25 15.10 -0.93
N VAL A 167 11.03 15.72 -0.05
CA VAL A 167 12.13 16.62 -0.40
C VAL A 167 13.42 15.98 0.09
N SER A 168 14.36 15.80 -0.84
CA SER A 168 15.66 15.22 -0.60
C SER A 168 16.75 16.24 -0.86
N TRP A 169 17.76 16.24 0.01
CA TRP A 169 18.98 17.01 -0.21
C TRP A 169 20.04 16.05 -0.73
N ASN A 170 20.62 16.35 -1.90
CA ASN A 170 21.50 15.53 -2.74
C ASN A 170 20.77 14.74 -3.84
N ILE A 171 20.52 15.40 -4.96
CA ILE A 171 20.07 14.73 -6.20
C ILE A 171 21.23 14.38 -7.14
N PHE A 172 22.49 14.71 -6.80
CA PHE A 172 23.64 14.48 -7.67
C PHE A 172 24.85 13.90 -6.90
N TYR A 173 24.94 12.58 -6.96
CA TYR A 173 26.08 11.67 -7.23
C TYR A 173 27.55 11.98 -6.90
N ASP A 174 27.93 13.06 -6.23
CA ASP A 174 29.37 13.26 -5.97
C ASP A 174 29.63 13.93 -4.60
N PRO A 175 30.23 13.20 -3.64
CA PRO A 175 30.61 13.75 -2.34
C PRO A 175 31.73 14.80 -2.42
N ASP A 176 32.37 15.01 -3.57
CA ASP A 176 33.36 16.08 -3.80
C ASP A 176 32.73 17.33 -4.47
N TYR A 177 31.47 17.24 -4.92
CA TYR A 177 30.76 18.34 -5.61
C TYR A 177 30.11 19.35 -4.66
N TYR A 178 30.32 19.21 -3.35
CA TYR A 178 29.77 20.10 -2.32
C TYR A 178 30.34 21.52 -2.36
N TYR A 179 31.52 21.71 -2.95
CA TYR A 179 32.27 22.96 -2.83
C TYR A 179 31.96 24.03 -3.89
N LEU A 180 31.24 23.69 -4.97
CA LEU A 180 31.12 24.60 -6.13
C LEU A 180 29.77 25.31 -6.29
N HIS A 181 28.69 24.87 -5.62
CA HIS A 181 27.39 25.56 -5.73
C HIS A 181 26.58 25.56 -4.42
N PRO A 182 26.60 26.67 -3.64
CA PRO A 182 25.81 26.81 -2.41
C PRO A 182 24.29 26.94 -2.66
N LYS A 183 23.84 26.96 -3.93
CA LYS A 183 22.43 26.80 -4.30
C LYS A 183 22.11 25.31 -4.44
N LEU A 184 22.13 24.63 -3.28
CA LEU A 184 21.82 23.22 -3.09
C LEU A 184 20.54 22.82 -3.85
N TYR A 185 20.68 21.98 -4.88
CA TYR A 185 19.56 21.43 -5.62
C TYR A 185 18.74 20.52 -4.70
N ARG A 186 17.54 20.97 -4.33
CA ARG A 186 16.55 20.15 -3.61
C ARG A 186 15.80 19.30 -4.63
N GLY A 187 15.86 17.98 -4.47
CA GLY A 187 15.06 17.07 -5.28
C GLY A 187 13.72 16.89 -4.61
N SER A 188 12.63 17.12 -5.33
CA SER A 188 11.29 16.76 -4.87
C SER A 188 10.77 15.56 -5.65
N ALA A 189 10.09 14.67 -4.95
CA ALA A 189 9.40 13.54 -5.54
C ALA A 189 8.05 13.38 -4.85
N SER A 190 7.01 13.12 -5.62
CA SER A 190 5.71 12.75 -5.10
C SER A 190 5.11 11.65 -5.94
N GLY A 191 4.23 10.86 -5.32
CA GLY A 191 3.62 9.74 -6.02
C GLY A 191 2.64 9.00 -5.14
N THR A 192 2.00 8.02 -5.77
CA THR A 192 1.00 7.15 -5.15
C THR A 192 1.43 5.71 -5.41
N SER A 193 1.25 4.85 -4.41
CA SER A 193 1.54 3.42 -4.51
C SER A 193 0.39 2.61 -3.93
N PHE A 194 -0.06 1.59 -4.66
CA PHE A 194 -1.07 0.65 -4.19
C PHE A 194 -0.45 -0.36 -3.21
N ASN A 195 -0.10 0.12 -2.01
CA ASN A 195 0.52 -0.66 -0.96
C ASN A 195 0.26 0.00 0.40
N GLU A 196 0.79 -0.61 1.48
CA GLU A 196 0.96 0.06 2.75
C GLU A 196 2.34 0.71 2.83
N PHE A 197 2.46 1.81 3.58
CA PHE A 197 3.74 2.44 3.85
C PHE A 197 4.56 1.58 4.85
N ASP A 198 5.83 1.36 4.56
CA ASP A 198 6.78 0.72 5.47
C ASP A 198 7.36 1.76 6.43
N GLU A 199 6.93 1.77 7.69
CA GLU A 199 7.42 2.73 8.68
C GLU A 199 8.94 2.65 8.90
N SER A 200 9.55 1.48 8.65
CA SER A 200 10.99 1.32 8.78
C SER A 200 11.76 2.17 7.76
N TYR A 201 11.12 2.57 6.65
CA TYR A 201 11.68 3.46 5.65
C TYR A 201 12.11 4.81 6.23
N VAL A 202 11.44 5.29 7.28
CA VAL A 202 11.79 6.55 7.98
C VAL A 202 13.22 6.51 8.52
N ASN A 203 13.75 5.34 8.84
CA ASN A 203 15.14 5.21 9.31
C ASN A 203 16.17 5.33 8.18
N SER A 204 15.73 5.17 6.93
CA SER A 204 16.58 5.21 5.73
C SER A 204 16.77 6.61 5.14
N ILE A 205 15.87 7.56 5.44
CA ILE A 205 15.98 8.93 4.93
C ILE A 205 17.13 9.69 5.61
N SER A 206 17.72 10.66 4.90
CA SER A 206 18.81 11.48 5.45
C SER A 206 18.29 12.42 6.55
N LYS A 207 19.20 12.98 7.37
CA LYS A 207 18.81 13.98 8.39
C LYS A 207 18.19 15.25 7.78
N ALA A 208 18.58 15.59 6.56
CA ALA A 208 18.10 16.77 5.86
C ALA A 208 16.79 16.50 5.09
N ASP A 209 16.48 15.24 4.82
CA ASP A 209 15.30 14.86 4.05
C ASP A 209 14.01 15.16 4.84
N THR A 210 12.94 15.43 4.10
CA THR A 210 11.59 15.53 4.63
C THR A 210 10.65 14.66 3.82
N LEU A 211 9.82 13.88 4.49
CA LEU A 211 8.87 12.96 3.89
C LEU A 211 7.49 13.14 4.52
N ALA A 212 6.48 13.45 3.71
CA ALA A 212 5.08 13.39 4.11
C ALA A 212 4.41 12.17 3.51
N ILE A 213 3.60 11.47 4.31
CA ILE A 213 2.80 10.31 3.92
C ILE A 213 1.34 10.52 4.31
N ARG A 214 0.42 10.03 3.48
CA ARG A 214 -0.97 9.77 3.88
C ARG A 214 -1.44 8.46 3.25
N GLU A 215 -2.11 7.64 4.05
CA GLU A 215 -2.69 6.39 3.57
C GLU A 215 -4.18 6.52 3.28
N TYR A 216 -4.64 5.70 2.34
CA TYR A 216 -6.00 5.65 1.83
C TYR A 216 -6.44 4.19 1.63
N PHE A 217 -7.75 4.00 1.55
CA PHE A 217 -8.35 2.82 0.94
C PHE A 217 -9.03 3.19 -0.37
N TYR A 218 -8.76 2.40 -1.39
CA TYR A 218 -9.58 2.33 -2.59
C TYR A 218 -10.54 1.17 -2.41
N SER A 219 -11.82 1.49 -2.21
CA SER A 219 -12.87 0.50 -1.94
C SER A 219 -13.51 0.05 -3.25
N PHE A 220 -13.48 -1.26 -3.48
CA PHE A 220 -14.06 -1.92 -4.63
C PHE A 220 -15.22 -2.81 -4.19
N LYS A 221 -16.30 -2.86 -4.97
CA LYS A 221 -17.44 -3.75 -4.73
C LYS A 221 -18.03 -4.30 -6.03
N LYS A 222 -18.74 -5.42 -5.95
CA LYS A 222 -19.64 -5.87 -7.02
C LYS A 222 -20.73 -4.83 -7.27
N ARG A 223 -21.12 -4.67 -8.54
CA ARG A 223 -22.28 -3.85 -8.94
C ARG A 223 -23.54 -4.69 -8.93
#